data_AF-A0AAW9BR43-F1
#
_entry.id   AF-A0AAW9BR43-F1
#
_cell.length_a   1.000
_cell.length_b   1.000
_cell.length_c   1.000
_cell.angle_alpha   90.00
_cell.angle_beta   90.00
_cell.angle_gamma   90.00
#
_symmetry.space_group_name_H-M   'P 1'
#
loop_
_entity.id
_entity.type
_entity.pdbx_description
1 polymer ?
#
loop_
_entity_poly.entity_id
_entity_poly.type
_entity_poly.pdbx_seq_one_letter_code
_entity_poly.pdbx_strand_id
1 'polypeptide(L)'
;MNNKVVDCQTQSELSYRSVQSLLEQINATEQCMAELANDTQSIGQIVETINSVSEQTNLLALNAAIEAARAGEHGRGFAVVSSEVRDLAQRSQEATENISKLLDQIGEKTRFSVESMAKSKQASDDTFESVQQVNESVSLLESSIEHVNNHISTITHSTIEQSKACEA
;
A
#
# COMPACT_ATOMS: atom_id res chain seq x y z
N MET A 1 14.87 33.74 -21.81
CA MET A 1 15.48 33.11 -20.62
C MET A 1 14.53 33.13 -19.44
N ASN A 2 13.95 34.29 -19.10
CA ASN A 2 12.92 34.42 -18.05
C ASN A 2 11.79 33.38 -18.19
N ASN A 3 11.31 33.15 -19.42
CA ASN A 3 10.27 32.16 -19.70
C ASN A 3 10.68 30.71 -19.34
N LYS A 4 11.96 30.35 -19.49
CA LYS A 4 12.45 28.98 -19.20
C LYS A 4 12.65 28.72 -17.70
N VAL A 5 13.00 29.76 -16.94
CA VAL A 5 13.06 29.71 -15.47
C VAL A 5 11.64 29.57 -14.91
N VAL A 6 10.69 30.36 -15.41
CA VAL A 6 9.28 30.27 -15.04
C VAL A 6 8.67 28.92 -15.41
N ASP A 7 8.99 28.37 -16.60
CA ASP A 7 8.60 27.01 -16.99
C ASP A 7 9.09 25.97 -15.98
N CYS A 8 10.35 26.10 -15.53
CA CYS A 8 10.96 25.16 -14.58
C CYS A 8 10.37 25.27 -13.17
N GLN A 9 10.15 26.50 -12.68
CA GLN A 9 9.46 26.74 -11.41
C GLN A 9 8.04 26.17 -11.43
N THR A 10 7.31 26.38 -12.53
CA THR A 10 5.96 25.83 -12.71
C THR A 10 6.00 24.30 -12.72
N GLN A 11 6.96 23.70 -13.43
CA GLN A 11 7.11 22.24 -13.47
C GLN A 11 7.44 21.66 -12.08
N SER A 12 8.26 22.37 -11.31
CA SER A 12 8.61 22.00 -9.94
C SER A 12 7.40 22.04 -9.00
N GLU A 13 6.56 23.06 -9.13
CA GLU A 13 5.31 23.17 -8.38
C GLU A 13 4.32 22.05 -8.75
N LEU A 14 4.23 21.68 -10.02
CA LEU A 14 3.44 20.52 -10.46
C LEU A 14 3.97 19.19 -9.88
N SER A 15 5.29 19.01 -9.85
CA SER A 15 5.93 17.84 -9.23
C SER A 15 5.62 17.78 -7.73
N TYR A 16 5.69 18.91 -7.03
CA TYR A 16 5.34 19.00 -5.61
C TYR A 16 3.90 18.53 -5.36
N ARG A 17 2.94 19.05 -6.13
CA ARG A 17 1.52 18.67 -5.99
C ARG A 17 1.30 17.20 -6.31
N SER A 18 2.01 16.66 -7.29
CA SER A 18 1.93 15.24 -7.66
C SER A 18 2.46 14.33 -6.55
N VAL A 19 3.60 14.68 -5.96
CA VAL A 19 4.18 13.94 -4.82
C VAL A 19 3.27 14.02 -3.59
N GLN A 20 2.71 15.19 -3.29
CA GLN A 20 1.78 15.35 -2.18
C GLN A 20 0.52 14.48 -2.37
N SER A 21 -0.07 14.51 -3.58
CA SER A 21 -1.21 13.65 -3.90
C SER A 21 -0.88 12.17 -3.80
N LEU A 22 0.34 11.76 -4.18
CA LEU A 22 0.79 10.38 -4.05
C LEU A 22 0.90 9.97 -2.58
N LEU A 23 1.47 10.82 -1.72
CA LEU A 23 1.55 10.58 -0.28
C LEU A 23 0.16 10.44 0.36
N GLU A 24 -0.81 11.27 -0.04
CA GLU A 24 -2.20 11.16 0.41
C GLU A 24 -2.83 9.82 -0.01
N GLN A 25 -2.59 9.38 -1.25
CA GLN A 25 -3.07 8.08 -1.74
C GLN A 25 -2.41 6.90 -1.00
N ILE A 26 -1.11 6.99 -0.72
CA ILE A 26 -0.38 5.99 0.06
C ILE A 26 -0.99 5.88 1.46
N ASN A 27 -1.17 6.99 2.16
CA ASN A 27 -1.76 6.98 3.51
C ASN A 27 -3.20 6.40 3.51
N ALA A 28 -4.02 6.75 2.51
CA ALA A 28 -5.37 6.20 2.38
C ALA A 28 -5.34 4.68 2.14
N THR A 29 -4.39 4.20 1.33
CA THR A 29 -4.23 2.78 1.05
C THR A 29 -3.69 2.03 2.27
N GLU A 30 -2.79 2.63 3.06
CA GLU A 30 -2.33 2.08 4.34
C GLU A 30 -3.48 1.88 5.32
N GLN A 31 -4.38 2.88 5.44
CA GLN A 31 -5.58 2.76 6.27
C GLN A 31 -6.48 1.62 5.79
N CYS A 32 -6.73 1.51 4.48
CA CYS A 32 -7.52 0.42 3.91
C CYS A 32 -6.89 -0.96 4.20
N MET A 33 -5.57 -1.09 4.13
CA MET A 33 -4.88 -2.34 4.48
C MET A 33 -4.98 -2.66 5.97
N ALA A 34 -4.95 -1.65 6.84
CA ALA A 34 -5.14 -1.83 8.28
C ALA A 34 -6.57 -2.31 8.60
N GLU A 35 -7.57 -1.74 7.94
CA GLU A 35 -8.97 -2.20 8.05
C GLU A 35 -9.10 -3.64 7.54
N LEU A 36 -8.53 -3.97 6.38
CA LEU A 36 -8.53 -5.34 5.84
C LEU A 36 -7.86 -6.36 6.78
N ALA A 37 -6.78 -5.97 7.45
CA ALA A 37 -6.11 -6.82 8.45
C ALA A 37 -7.03 -7.11 9.65
N ASN A 38 -7.73 -6.09 10.15
CA ASN A 38 -8.70 -6.24 11.24
C ASN A 38 -9.90 -7.11 10.84
N ASP A 39 -10.42 -6.92 9.62
CA ASP A 39 -11.51 -7.75 9.09
C ASP A 39 -11.08 -9.21 8.95
N THR A 40 -9.87 -9.44 8.41
CA THR A 40 -9.29 -10.79 8.26
C THR A 40 -9.14 -11.47 9.63
N GLN A 41 -8.67 -10.73 10.65
CA GLN A 41 -8.57 -11.25 12.01
C GLN A 41 -9.94 -11.60 12.60
N SER A 42 -10.94 -10.74 12.40
CA SER A 42 -12.31 -10.96 12.88
C SER A 42 -12.94 -12.18 12.23
N ILE A 43 -12.75 -12.35 10.91
CA ILE A 43 -13.18 -13.55 10.19
C ILE A 43 -12.45 -14.79 10.71
N GLY A 44 -11.15 -14.70 11.02
CA GLY A 44 -10.37 -15.78 11.61
C GLY A 44 -10.98 -16.32 12.91
N GLN A 45 -11.44 -15.43 13.80
CA GLN A 45 -12.11 -15.81 15.05
C GLN A 45 -13.45 -16.53 14.81
N ILE A 46 -14.22 -16.08 13.80
CA ILE A 46 -15.47 -16.73 13.40
C ILE A 46 -15.18 -18.14 12.87
N VAL A 47 -14.16 -18.29 12.02
CA VAL A 47 -13.76 -19.57 11.44
C VAL A 47 -13.30 -20.54 12.53
N GLU A 48 -12.53 -20.07 13.51
CA GLU A 48 -12.12 -20.88 14.68
C GLU A 48 -13.34 -21.36 15.49
N THR A 49 -14.32 -20.48 15.69
CA THR A 49 -15.59 -20.84 16.36
C THR A 49 -16.36 -21.90 15.58
N ILE A 50 -16.48 -21.76 14.25
CA ILE A 50 -17.15 -22.76 13.39
C ILE A 50 -16.41 -24.09 13.46
N ASN A 51 -15.07 -24.08 13.40
CA ASN A 51 -14.29 -25.31 13.47
C ASN A 51 -14.52 -26.05 14.80
N SER A 52 -14.55 -25.31 15.92
CA SER A 52 -14.88 -25.86 17.25
C SER A 52 -16.30 -26.45 17.30
N VAL A 53 -17.29 -25.76 16.73
CA VAL A 53 -18.68 -26.27 16.65
C VAL A 53 -18.75 -27.54 15.80
N SER A 54 -18.05 -27.58 14.68
CA SER A 54 -18.01 -28.75 13.80
C SER A 54 -17.30 -29.93 14.45
N GLU A 55 -16.24 -29.70 15.22
CA GLU A 55 -15.58 -30.74 16.01
C GLU A 55 -16.49 -31.31 17.10
N GLN A 56 -17.19 -30.44 17.84
CA GLN A 56 -18.17 -30.86 18.84
C GLN A 56 -19.33 -31.63 18.20
N THR A 57 -19.81 -31.18 17.04
CA THR A 57 -20.88 -31.85 16.29
C THR A 57 -20.43 -33.24 15.81
N ASN A 58 -19.20 -33.36 15.33
CA ASN A 58 -18.59 -34.62 14.94
C ASN A 58 -18.50 -35.60 16.13
N LEU A 59 -18.07 -35.13 17.30
CA LEU A 59 -18.02 -35.93 18.52
C LEU A 59 -19.42 -36.35 19.02
N LEU A 60 -20.41 -35.45 18.96
CA LEU A 60 -21.79 -35.76 19.29
C LEU A 60 -22.37 -36.82 18.35
N ALA A 61 -22.12 -36.69 17.06
CA ALA A 61 -22.55 -37.65 16.05
C ALA A 61 -21.90 -39.03 16.26
N LEU A 62 -20.62 -39.07 16.63
CA LEU A 62 -19.93 -40.30 16.98
C LEU A 62 -20.57 -41.00 18.19
N ASN A 63 -20.86 -40.25 19.26
CA ASN A 63 -21.52 -40.79 20.44
C ASN A 63 -22.92 -41.32 20.11
N ALA A 64 -23.67 -40.61 19.26
CA ALA A 64 -24.98 -41.06 18.79
C ALA A 64 -24.88 -42.35 17.96
N ALA A 65 -23.86 -42.47 17.10
CA ALA A 65 -23.61 -43.68 16.32
C ALA A 65 -23.29 -44.90 17.21
N ILE A 66 -22.52 -44.70 18.29
CA ILE A 66 -22.21 -45.74 19.28
C ILE A 66 -23.48 -46.19 20.00
N GLU A 67 -24.31 -45.25 20.46
CA GLU A 67 -25.55 -45.60 21.17
C GLU A 67 -26.58 -46.25 20.24
N ALA A 68 -26.64 -45.83 18.97
CA ALA A 68 -27.46 -46.47 17.95
C ALA A 68 -27.03 -47.92 17.69
N ALA A 69 -25.72 -48.20 17.64
CA ALA A 69 -25.21 -49.57 17.54
C ALA A 69 -25.58 -50.42 18.76
N ARG A 70 -25.56 -49.80 19.96
CA ARG A 70 -25.93 -50.45 21.22
C ARG A 70 -27.42 -50.83 21.29
N ALA A 71 -28.29 -50.03 20.67
CA ALA A 71 -29.73 -50.29 20.57
C ALA A 71 -30.10 -51.37 19.53
N GLY A 72 -29.14 -51.88 18.75
CA GLY A 72 -29.36 -52.94 17.77
C GLY A 72 -30.35 -52.55 16.67
N GLU A 73 -31.34 -53.40 16.39
CA GLU A 73 -32.36 -53.15 15.34
C GLU A 73 -33.16 -51.85 15.59
N HIS A 74 -33.40 -51.49 16.86
CA HIS A 74 -34.14 -50.27 17.20
C HIS A 74 -33.34 -48.98 16.90
N GLY A 75 -32.01 -49.07 16.81
CA GLY A 75 -31.12 -47.93 16.55
C GLY A 75 -30.83 -47.67 15.07
N ARG A 76 -31.29 -48.51 14.14
CA ARG A 76 -30.93 -48.41 12.70
C ARG A 76 -31.22 -47.05 12.08
N GLY A 77 -32.38 -46.46 12.35
CA GLY A 77 -32.72 -45.12 11.83
C GLY A 77 -31.82 -44.01 12.40
N PHE A 78 -31.52 -44.09 13.70
CA PHE A 78 -30.60 -43.16 14.36
C PHE A 78 -29.16 -43.31 13.86
N ALA A 79 -28.71 -44.53 13.54
CA ALA A 79 -27.39 -44.77 12.98
C ALA A 79 -27.19 -44.04 11.64
N VAL A 80 -28.18 -44.09 10.74
CA VAL A 80 -28.13 -43.39 9.45
C VAL A 80 -28.03 -41.88 9.64
N VAL A 81 -28.90 -41.31 10.50
CA VAL A 81 -28.87 -39.86 10.79
C VAL A 81 -27.54 -39.45 11.40
N SER A 82 -27.01 -40.22 12.36
CA SER A 82 -25.72 -39.91 12.99
C SER A 82 -24.55 -39.93 11.99
N SER A 83 -24.58 -40.84 11.01
CA SER A 83 -23.57 -40.87 9.95
C SER A 83 -23.63 -39.64 9.05
N GLU A 84 -24.84 -39.18 8.69
CA GLU A 84 -25.01 -37.99 7.86
C GLU A 84 -24.58 -36.71 8.59
N VAL A 85 -24.92 -36.58 9.88
CA VAL A 85 -24.47 -35.44 10.71
C VAL A 85 -22.95 -35.44 10.83
N ARG A 86 -22.33 -36.61 10.96
CA ARG A 86 -20.87 -36.75 11.02
C ARG A 86 -20.19 -36.32 9.72
N ASP A 87 -20.72 -36.76 8.58
CA ASP A 87 -20.21 -36.34 7.26
C ASP A 87 -20.32 -34.82 7.08
N LEU A 88 -21.46 -34.25 7.44
CA LEU A 88 -21.68 -32.80 7.37
C LEU A 88 -20.71 -32.01 8.26
N ALA A 89 -20.45 -32.51 9.48
CA ALA A 89 -19.49 -31.91 10.39
C ALA A 89 -18.06 -31.95 9.83
N GLN A 90 -17.63 -33.09 9.27
CA GLN A 90 -16.32 -33.22 8.64
C GLN A 90 -16.17 -32.29 7.42
N ARG A 91 -17.17 -32.23 6.55
CA ARG A 91 -17.19 -31.31 5.40
C ARG A 91 -17.14 -29.85 5.83
N SER A 92 -17.78 -29.51 6.95
CA SER A 92 -17.70 -28.18 7.51
C SER A 92 -16.28 -27.86 8.03
N GLN A 93 -15.61 -28.81 8.69
CA GLN A 93 -14.21 -28.63 9.11
C GLN A 93 -13.28 -28.41 7.91
N GLU A 94 -13.38 -29.24 6.87
CA GLU A 94 -12.59 -29.10 5.65
C GLU A 94 -12.81 -27.73 4.98
N ALA A 95 -14.05 -27.23 4.97
CA ALA A 95 -14.35 -25.89 4.47
C ALA A 95 -13.69 -24.80 5.33
N THR A 96 -13.77 -24.90 6.66
CA THR A 96 -13.12 -23.92 7.56
C THR A 96 -11.60 -23.93 7.42
N GLU A 97 -10.96 -25.08 7.26
CA GLU A 97 -9.51 -25.16 7.01
C GLU A 97 -9.10 -24.46 5.71
N ASN A 98 -9.89 -24.61 4.66
CA ASN A 98 -9.65 -23.93 3.39
C ASN A 98 -9.83 -22.41 3.52
N ILE A 99 -10.82 -21.96 4.30
CA ILE A 99 -10.99 -20.53 4.60
C ILE A 99 -9.80 -20.01 5.40
N SER A 100 -9.33 -20.71 6.43
CA SER A 100 -8.14 -20.31 7.20
C SER A 100 -6.91 -20.11 6.31
N LYS A 101 -6.65 -21.04 5.38
CA LYS A 101 -5.55 -20.90 4.41
C LYS A 101 -5.71 -19.66 3.53
N LEU A 102 -6.92 -19.33 3.11
CA LEU A 102 -7.19 -18.12 2.33
C LEU A 102 -6.97 -16.86 3.16
N LEU A 103 -7.38 -16.84 4.43
CA LEU A 103 -7.14 -15.72 5.34
C LEU A 103 -5.64 -15.50 5.57
N ASP A 104 -4.86 -16.57 5.74
CA ASP A 104 -3.40 -16.49 5.86
C ASP A 104 -2.78 -15.85 4.61
N GLN A 105 -3.21 -16.28 3.42
CA GLN A 105 -2.76 -15.69 2.15
C GLN A 105 -3.15 -14.22 2.00
N ILE A 106 -4.35 -13.84 2.46
CA ILE A 106 -4.79 -12.44 2.49
C ILE A 106 -3.92 -11.63 3.44
N GLY A 107 -3.60 -12.17 4.62
CA GLY A 107 -2.70 -11.55 5.60
C GLY A 107 -1.31 -11.31 5.02
N GLU A 108 -0.72 -12.30 4.34
CA GLU A 108 0.58 -12.15 3.67
C GLU A 108 0.56 -11.07 2.59
N LYS A 109 -0.46 -11.07 1.72
CA LYS A 109 -0.62 -10.05 0.67
C LYS A 109 -0.81 -8.66 1.25
N THR A 110 -1.58 -8.53 2.32
CA THR A 110 -1.79 -7.26 3.03
C THR A 110 -0.47 -6.73 3.58
N ARG A 111 0.33 -7.59 4.23
CA ARG A 111 1.66 -7.21 4.74
C ARG A 111 2.59 -6.78 3.61
N PHE A 112 2.60 -7.50 2.49
CA PHE A 112 3.39 -7.14 1.33
C PHE A 112 2.98 -5.77 0.76
N SER A 113 1.69 -5.50 0.66
CA SER A 113 1.18 -4.18 0.22
C SER A 113 1.63 -3.06 1.15
N VAL A 114 1.59 -3.27 2.48
CA VAL A 114 2.11 -2.31 3.48
C VAL A 114 3.60 -2.04 3.28
N GLU A 115 4.40 -3.08 3.08
CA GLU A 115 5.84 -2.91 2.83
C GLU A 115 6.09 -2.14 1.51
N SER A 116 5.32 -2.43 0.46
CA SER A 116 5.43 -1.73 -0.82
C SER A 116 5.05 -0.25 -0.68
N MET A 117 4.01 0.06 0.10
CA MET A 117 3.60 1.43 0.39
C MET A 117 4.66 2.21 1.16
N ALA A 118 5.32 1.59 2.14
CA ALA A 118 6.44 2.20 2.85
C ALA A 118 7.60 2.54 1.90
N LYS A 119 7.91 1.66 0.95
CA LYS A 119 8.91 1.93 -0.10
C LYS A 119 8.48 3.07 -1.03
N SER A 120 7.20 3.11 -1.42
CA SER A 120 6.65 4.21 -2.24
C SER A 120 6.69 5.55 -1.51
N LYS A 121 6.48 5.56 -0.19
CA LYS A 121 6.62 6.76 0.65
C LYS A 121 8.06 7.27 0.66
N GLN A 122 9.03 6.40 0.91
CA GLN A 122 10.44 6.76 0.84
C GLN A 122 10.82 7.33 -0.53
N ALA A 123 10.42 6.67 -1.62
CA ALA A 123 10.71 7.15 -2.97
C ALA A 123 10.06 8.51 -3.26
N SER A 124 8.90 8.79 -2.65
CA SER A 124 8.22 10.08 -2.76
C SER A 124 9.00 11.18 -2.02
N ASP A 125 9.53 10.87 -0.82
CA ASP A 125 10.37 11.79 -0.05
C ASP A 125 11.70 12.09 -0.78
N ASP A 126 12.35 11.07 -1.36
CA ASP A 126 13.58 11.25 -2.15
C ASP A 126 13.32 12.10 -3.42
N THR A 127 12.15 11.92 -4.03
CA THR A 127 11.72 12.72 -5.19
C THR A 127 11.52 14.18 -4.78
N PHE A 128 10.95 14.42 -3.60
CA PHE A 128 10.76 15.76 -3.07
C PHE A 128 12.09 16.49 -2.85
N GLU A 129 13.07 15.82 -2.24
CA GLU A 129 14.41 16.37 -2.03
C GLU A 129 15.08 16.71 -3.36
N SER A 130 14.98 15.81 -4.34
CA SER A 130 15.53 16.02 -5.69
C SER A 130 14.91 17.26 -6.37
N VAL A 131 13.60 17.45 -6.23
CA VAL A 131 12.88 18.62 -6.78
C VAL A 131 13.34 19.91 -6.09
N GLN A 132 13.59 19.90 -4.79
CA GLN A 132 14.16 21.05 -4.09
C GLN A 132 15.56 21.41 -4.60
N GLN A 133 16.45 20.42 -4.75
CA GLN A 133 17.80 20.64 -5.28
C GLN A 133 17.80 21.22 -6.69
N VAL A 134 16.83 20.80 -7.53
CA VAL A 134 16.63 21.39 -8.87
C VAL A 134 16.23 22.87 -8.76
N ASN A 135 15.30 23.23 -7.87
CA ASN A 135 14.92 24.63 -7.67
C ASN A 135 16.10 25.51 -7.21
N GLU A 136 16.90 25.02 -6.27
CA GLU A 136 18.10 25.72 -5.81
C GLU A 136 19.10 25.94 -6.95
N SER A 137 19.35 24.89 -7.74
CA SER A 137 20.25 24.95 -8.89
C SER A 137 19.77 25.94 -9.94
N VAL A 138 18.46 26.00 -10.19
CA VAL A 138 17.85 26.96 -11.12
C VAL A 138 17.99 28.39 -10.61
N SER A 139 17.80 28.64 -9.31
CA SER A 139 18.00 29.96 -8.71
C SER A 139 19.45 30.42 -8.79
N LEU A 140 20.41 29.52 -8.55
CA LEU A 140 21.85 29.81 -8.71
C LEU A 140 22.21 30.12 -10.17
N LEU A 141 21.62 29.40 -11.12
CA LEU A 141 21.80 29.68 -12.55
C LEU A 141 21.25 31.06 -12.92
N GLU A 142 20.05 31.42 -12.44
CA GLU A 142 19.46 32.73 -12.67
C GLU A 142 20.38 33.87 -12.19
N SER A 143 20.88 33.78 -10.96
CA SER A 143 21.84 34.76 -10.43
C SER A 143 23.13 34.83 -11.27
N SER A 144 23.68 33.68 -11.67
CA SER A 144 24.89 33.62 -12.50
C SER A 144 24.71 34.31 -13.85
N ILE A 145 23.54 34.16 -14.46
CA ILE A 145 23.19 34.82 -15.73
C ILE A 145 23.07 36.33 -15.54
N GLU A 146 22.46 36.79 -14.43
CA GLU A 146 22.40 38.21 -14.09
C GLU A 146 23.80 38.82 -13.95
N HIS A 147 24.71 38.14 -13.26
CA HIS A 147 26.11 38.55 -13.15
C HIS A 147 26.80 38.66 -14.51
N VAL A 148 26.60 37.68 -15.41
CA VAL A 148 27.16 37.72 -16.78
C VAL A 148 26.60 38.92 -17.56
N ASN A 149 25.30 39.18 -17.48
CA ASN A 149 24.67 40.32 -18.15
C ASN A 149 25.24 41.66 -17.64
N ASN A 150 25.44 41.80 -16.33
CA ASN A 150 26.05 42.98 -15.72
C ASN A 150 27.51 43.16 -16.20
N HIS A 151 28.28 42.09 -16.31
CA HIS A 151 29.62 42.14 -16.87
C HIS A 151 29.64 42.54 -18.35
N ILE A 152 28.73 42.00 -19.17
CA ILE A 152 28.61 42.39 -20.59
C ILE A 152 28.28 43.89 -20.71
N SER A 153 27.39 44.41 -19.87
CA SER A 153 27.06 45.84 -19.85
C SER A 153 28.28 46.69 -19.47
N THR A 154 29.03 46.29 -18.45
CA THR A 154 30.25 46.98 -18.01
C THR A 154 31.34 46.97 -19.08
N ILE A 155 31.52 45.82 -19.77
CA ILE A 155 32.47 45.69 -20.88
C ILE A 155 32.08 46.63 -22.01
N THR A 156 30.79 46.66 -22.37
CA THR A 156 30.26 47.52 -23.43
C THR A 156 30.46 49.01 -23.10
N HIS A 157 30.23 49.41 -21.86
CA HIS A 157 30.51 50.77 -21.41
C HIS A 157 32.01 51.11 -21.51
N SER A 158 32.87 50.20 -21.04
CA SER A 158 34.33 50.38 -21.08
C SER A 158 34.88 50.48 -22.51
N THR A 159 34.36 49.67 -23.44
CA THR A 159 34.79 49.73 -24.85
C THR A 159 34.31 51.01 -25.54
N ILE A 160 33.13 51.54 -25.20
CA ILE A 160 32.67 52.85 -25.69
C ILE A 160 33.60 53.96 -25.21
N GLU A 161 33.95 53.99 -23.92
CA GLU A 161 34.84 55.01 -23.37
C GLU A 161 36.26 54.91 -23.95
N GLN A 162 36.79 53.69 -24.13
CA GLN A 162 38.07 53.48 -24.82
C GLN A 162 38.04 53.98 -26.26
N SER A 163 36.95 53.73 -27.00
CA SER A 163 36.80 54.21 -28.38
C SER A 163 36.86 55.73 -28.44
N LYS A 164 36.13 56.43 -27.56
CA LYS A 164 36.15 57.89 -27.48
C LYS A 164 37.53 58.44 -27.14
N ALA A 165 38.25 57.79 -26.22
CA ALA A 165 39.60 58.20 -25.84
C ALA A 165 40.63 58.05 -26.97
N CYS A 166 40.43 57.09 -27.88
CA CYS A 166 41.28 56.94 -29.07
C CYS A 166 41.00 57.97 -30.18
N GLU A 167 39.81 58.58 -30.19
CA GLU A 167 39.41 59.61 -31.17
C GLU A 167 39.77 61.04 -30.73
N ALA A 168 40.14 61.25 -29.46
CA ALA A 168 40.54 62.52 -28.87
C ALA A 168 42.06 62.74 -28.91
#